data_AF-X6L7H4-F1
#
_entry.id   AF-X6L7H4-F1
#
_cell.length_a   1.000
_cell.length_b   1.000
_cell.length_c   1.000
_cell.angle_alpha   90.00
_cell.angle_beta   90.00
_cell.angle_gamma   90.00
#
_symmetry.space_group_name_H-M   'P 1'
#
loop_
_entity.id
_entity.type
_entity.pdbx_description
1 polymer ?
#
loop_
_entity_poly.entity_id
_entity_poly.type
_entity_poly.pdbx_seq_one_letter_code
_entity_poly.pdbx_strand_id
1 'polypeptide(L)'
;NNNTESNEEKLKKVENTGYTGEYGSGINLQGYCTNNDGCLASKGNILVWIKQEFDNISIIPDKTCYKCPDCGELSIKCIKNVMFFNCEHSIYSSNGSSHKNDNNYQCIYPIESGLSYTLKANKIIQHAISLEDLINRSEKAMESDEIINLVKELEKYLIIVAKPSKIKDIKRLSEKIKYDYEGNFNKAFDVGRFTILCDNETKLRTAVEVMKKADKFNLIVSEDKNYFEKQSITHYRFHNIKLYIPKYD
;
A
#
# COMPACT_ATOMS: atom_id res chain seq x y z
N ASN A 1 4.39 23.97 -35.64
CA ASN A 1 4.83 23.62 -34.29
C ASN A 1 4.09 22.37 -33.86
N ASN A 2 4.76 21.22 -34.02
CA ASN A 2 4.19 19.91 -33.72
C ASN A 2 4.16 19.71 -32.21
N ASN A 3 2.95 19.59 -31.65
CA ASN A 3 2.73 19.07 -30.31
C ASN A 3 3.00 17.56 -30.34
N THR A 4 4.21 17.15 -30.00
CA THR A 4 4.50 15.77 -29.59
C THR A 4 4.09 15.62 -28.13
N GLU A 5 2.87 15.14 -27.90
CA GLU A 5 2.56 14.41 -26.66
C GLU A 5 3.46 13.17 -26.65
N SER A 6 4.47 13.15 -25.79
CA SER A 6 5.27 11.95 -25.59
C SER A 6 4.39 10.90 -24.89
N ASN A 7 3.94 9.91 -25.63
CA ASN A 7 3.43 8.67 -25.07
C ASN A 7 4.58 7.95 -24.35
N GLU A 8 4.84 8.31 -23.09
CA GLU A 8 5.72 7.54 -22.21
C GLU A 8 5.13 6.12 -22.06
N GLU A 9 5.87 5.08 -22.48
CA GLU A 9 5.46 3.70 -22.25
C GLU A 9 5.42 3.40 -20.75
N LYS A 10 4.25 2.94 -20.26
CA LYS A 10 4.03 2.62 -18.85
C LYS A 10 4.50 1.20 -18.53
N LEU A 11 5.13 1.02 -17.37
CA LEU A 11 5.51 -0.30 -16.85
C LEU A 11 4.27 -1.15 -16.52
N LYS A 12 4.31 -2.44 -16.87
CA LYS A 12 3.22 -3.39 -16.62
C LYS A 12 3.22 -3.84 -15.15
N LYS A 13 2.05 -3.86 -14.51
CA LYS A 13 1.85 -4.44 -13.17
C LYS A 13 1.61 -5.95 -13.26
N VAL A 14 2.00 -6.71 -12.24
CA VAL A 14 1.77 -8.17 -12.15
C VAL A 14 1.13 -8.58 -10.81
N GLU A 15 0.43 -9.71 -10.79
CA GLU A 15 -0.18 -10.28 -9.58
C GLU A 15 0.85 -11.03 -8.72
N ASN A 16 0.63 -11.03 -7.40
CA ASN A 16 1.50 -11.65 -6.41
C ASN A 16 1.32 -13.19 -6.41
N THR A 17 2.34 -13.96 -6.80
CA THR A 17 2.28 -15.43 -6.89
C THR A 17 3.27 -16.11 -5.93
N GLY A 18 2.94 -16.13 -4.63
CA GLY A 18 3.50 -17.03 -3.59
C GLY A 18 5.02 -17.06 -3.39
N TYR A 19 5.53 -16.56 -2.25
CA TYR A 19 6.97 -16.37 -2.02
C TYR A 19 7.41 -16.56 -0.56
N THR A 20 8.73 -16.67 -0.33
CA THR A 20 9.37 -16.67 1.00
C THR A 20 10.07 -15.33 1.29
N GLY A 21 10.14 -14.95 2.57
CA GLY A 21 10.77 -13.71 3.05
C GLY A 21 9.76 -12.68 3.57
N GLU A 22 10.26 -11.71 4.33
CA GLU A 22 9.44 -10.61 4.87
C GLU A 22 9.46 -9.41 3.91
N TYR A 23 8.29 -8.81 3.70
CA TYR A 23 8.15 -7.51 3.06
C TYR A 23 7.39 -6.58 3.99
N GLY A 24 7.55 -5.27 3.80
CA GLY A 24 6.85 -4.28 4.60
C GLY A 24 6.59 -2.99 3.84
N SER A 25 6.10 -1.96 4.54
CA SER A 25 5.77 -0.70 3.89
C SER A 25 6.98 -0.07 3.19
N GLY A 26 6.76 0.51 2.01
CA GLY A 26 7.78 1.11 1.16
C GLY A 26 8.21 0.19 0.01
N ILE A 27 9.48 0.28 -0.36
CA ILE A 27 10.12 -0.49 -1.43
C ILE A 27 10.48 -1.89 -0.91
N ASN A 28 10.16 -2.91 -1.68
CA ASN A 28 10.59 -4.28 -1.47
C ASN A 28 11.14 -4.83 -2.79
N LEU A 29 12.31 -5.46 -2.73
CA LEU A 29 12.98 -6.04 -3.90
C LEU A 29 12.89 -7.56 -3.84
N GLN A 30 12.77 -8.22 -4.98
CA GLN A 30 12.76 -9.67 -5.05
C GLN A 30 13.90 -10.19 -5.91
N GLY A 31 14.71 -11.10 -5.39
CA GLY A 31 15.81 -11.71 -6.14
C GLY A 31 16.17 -13.09 -5.63
N TYR A 32 17.21 -13.68 -6.23
CA TYR A 32 17.71 -15.00 -5.87
C TYR A 32 18.96 -14.91 -5.01
N CYS A 33 19.05 -15.74 -3.98
CA CYS A 33 20.27 -15.92 -3.21
C CYS A 33 21.26 -16.79 -3.97
N THR A 34 22.52 -16.35 -4.06
CA THR A 34 23.62 -17.10 -4.70
C THR A 34 24.50 -17.85 -3.70
N ASN A 35 24.18 -17.83 -2.41
CA ASN A 35 24.91 -18.58 -1.38
C ASN A 35 24.48 -20.06 -1.36
N ASN A 36 24.93 -20.82 -2.36
CA ASN A 36 24.53 -22.21 -2.57
C ASN A 36 24.85 -23.12 -1.38
N ASP A 37 25.94 -22.86 -0.65
CA ASP A 37 26.40 -23.74 0.42
C ASP A 37 25.69 -23.45 1.75
N GLY A 38 25.42 -22.16 2.03
CA GLY A 38 24.93 -21.67 3.32
C GLY A 38 23.48 -21.20 3.36
N CYS A 39 22.71 -21.25 2.26
CA CYS A 39 21.35 -20.73 2.22
C CYS A 39 20.32 -21.72 1.64
N LEU A 40 19.23 -21.97 2.38
CA LEU A 40 18.14 -22.83 1.93
C LEU A 40 17.39 -22.24 0.73
N ALA A 41 17.11 -20.94 0.73
CA ALA A 41 16.47 -20.28 -0.41
C ALA A 41 17.31 -20.40 -1.69
N SER A 42 18.63 -20.37 -1.58
CA SER A 42 19.54 -20.60 -2.71
C SER A 42 19.42 -22.04 -3.22
N LYS A 43 19.51 -23.05 -2.33
CA LYS A 43 19.38 -24.47 -2.69
C LYS A 43 18.04 -24.82 -3.32
N GLY A 44 16.96 -24.18 -2.87
CA GLY A 44 15.61 -24.36 -3.41
C GLY A 44 15.30 -23.51 -4.63
N ASN A 45 16.24 -22.67 -5.10
CA ASN A 45 16.01 -21.67 -6.14
C ASN A 45 14.74 -20.82 -5.89
N ILE A 46 14.60 -20.34 -4.65
CA ILE A 46 13.43 -19.62 -4.18
C ILE A 46 13.71 -18.12 -4.24
N LEU A 47 12.74 -17.36 -4.74
CA LEU A 47 12.78 -15.90 -4.72
C LEU A 47 12.58 -15.37 -3.29
N VAL A 48 13.43 -14.42 -2.91
CA VAL A 48 13.45 -13.84 -1.56
C VAL A 48 13.16 -12.36 -1.62
N TRP A 49 12.23 -11.90 -0.78
CA TRP A 49 11.94 -10.48 -0.59
C TRP A 49 12.97 -9.79 0.31
N ILE A 50 13.34 -8.56 -0.05
CA ILE A 50 14.24 -7.70 0.68
C ILE A 50 13.53 -6.37 0.90
N LYS A 51 13.33 -6.00 2.16
CA LYS A 51 12.75 -4.72 2.53
C LYS A 51 13.78 -3.59 2.36
N GLN A 52 13.39 -2.51 1.70
CA GLN A 52 14.16 -1.27 1.56
C GLN A 52 13.46 -0.06 2.20
N GLU A 53 12.23 -0.23 2.70
CA GLU A 53 11.45 0.80 3.38
C GLU A 53 11.13 2.03 2.51
N PHE A 54 10.87 3.18 3.14
CA PHE A 54 10.58 4.43 2.46
C PHE A 54 11.90 5.12 2.11
N ASP A 55 12.31 5.01 0.85
CA ASP A 55 13.59 5.55 0.39
C ASP A 55 13.52 5.95 -1.09
N ASN A 56 14.61 6.56 -1.56
CA ASN A 56 14.88 6.85 -2.95
C ASN A 56 16.18 6.14 -3.38
N ILE A 57 16.05 4.99 -4.03
CA ILE A 57 17.16 4.13 -4.40
C ILE A 57 17.31 4.00 -5.92
N SER A 58 18.54 3.85 -6.37
CA SER A 58 18.85 3.45 -7.75
C SER A 58 19.39 2.02 -7.76
N ILE A 59 18.86 1.19 -8.65
CA ILE A 59 19.25 -0.21 -8.77
C ILE A 59 19.69 -0.54 -10.19
N ILE A 60 20.69 -1.43 -10.29
CA ILE A 60 21.02 -2.14 -11.52
C ILE A 60 20.84 -3.62 -11.19
N PRO A 61 19.76 -4.28 -11.66
CA PRO A 61 19.32 -5.57 -11.16
C PRO A 61 20.39 -6.67 -11.13
N ASP A 62 21.33 -6.62 -12.08
CA ASP A 62 22.40 -7.61 -12.24
C ASP A 62 23.71 -7.23 -11.53
N LYS A 63 23.84 -6.00 -11.05
CA LYS A 63 25.07 -5.50 -10.42
C LYS A 63 24.92 -5.28 -8.92
N THR A 64 23.74 -4.86 -8.47
CA THR A 64 23.53 -4.56 -7.05
C THR A 64 23.30 -5.86 -6.27
N CYS A 65 24.03 -6.03 -5.17
CA CYS A 65 23.88 -7.16 -4.25
C CYS A 65 23.19 -6.70 -2.97
N TYR A 66 22.31 -7.54 -2.42
CA TYR A 66 21.60 -7.27 -1.17
C TYR A 66 21.82 -8.39 -0.16
N LYS A 67 21.69 -8.04 1.13
CA LYS A 67 21.74 -9.03 2.20
C LYS A 67 20.52 -9.95 2.08
N CYS A 68 20.78 -11.25 2.05
CA CYS A 68 19.73 -12.26 2.10
C CYS A 68 19.18 -12.32 3.54
N PRO A 69 17.86 -12.19 3.76
CA PRO A 69 17.30 -12.31 5.10
C PRO A 69 17.50 -13.71 5.70
N ASP A 70 17.60 -14.76 4.86
CA ASP A 70 17.71 -16.14 5.33
C ASP A 70 19.12 -16.50 5.81
N CYS A 71 20.17 -16.02 5.12
CA CYS A 71 21.56 -16.36 5.48
C CYS A 71 22.41 -15.16 5.92
N GLY A 72 21.88 -13.93 5.93
CA GLY A 72 22.57 -12.70 6.33
C GLY A 72 23.62 -12.16 5.33
N GLU A 73 24.11 -13.00 4.43
CA GLU A 73 25.15 -12.67 3.44
C GLU A 73 24.67 -11.75 2.31
N LEU A 74 25.56 -10.87 1.82
CA LEU A 74 25.37 -10.03 0.62
C LEU A 74 25.36 -10.89 -0.66
N SER A 75 24.27 -11.63 -0.84
CA SER A 75 24.19 -12.75 -1.78
C SER A 75 22.94 -12.74 -2.64
N ILE A 76 21.97 -11.84 -2.39
CA ILE A 76 20.85 -11.69 -3.31
C ILE A 76 21.33 -10.91 -4.54
N LYS A 77 21.14 -11.52 -5.72
CA LYS A 77 21.43 -10.94 -7.03
C LYS A 77 20.23 -11.11 -7.97
N CYS A 78 20.33 -10.49 -9.15
CA CYS A 78 19.38 -10.63 -10.25
C CYS A 78 17.94 -10.28 -9.81
N ILE A 79 17.74 -9.04 -9.38
CA ILE A 79 16.42 -8.56 -8.96
C ILE A 79 15.42 -8.77 -10.09
N LYS A 80 14.36 -9.54 -9.82
CA LYS A 80 13.31 -9.89 -10.78
C LYS A 80 12.09 -9.00 -10.67
N ASN A 81 11.75 -8.60 -9.45
CA ASN A 81 10.56 -7.80 -9.18
C ASN A 81 10.86 -6.71 -8.16
N VAL A 82 10.13 -5.60 -8.30
CA VAL A 82 10.01 -4.55 -7.28
C VAL A 82 8.56 -4.50 -6.84
N MET A 83 8.33 -4.50 -5.53
CA MET A 83 7.02 -4.29 -4.94
C MET A 83 7.03 -3.01 -4.10
N PHE A 84 6.08 -2.14 -4.41
CA PHE A 84 5.70 -1.02 -3.57
C PHE A 84 4.50 -1.43 -2.71
N PHE A 85 4.60 -1.23 -1.41
CA PHE A 85 3.60 -1.68 -0.45
C PHE A 85 3.25 -0.55 0.53
N ASN A 86 1.96 -0.23 0.70
CA ASN A 86 1.49 0.83 1.61
C ASN A 86 2.26 2.15 1.47
N CYS A 87 2.56 2.57 0.24
CA CYS A 87 3.34 3.77 -0.06
C CYS A 87 2.84 4.47 -1.31
N GLU A 88 3.10 5.78 -1.37
CA GLU A 88 3.11 6.51 -2.63
C GLU A 88 4.41 6.20 -3.34
N HIS A 89 4.37 5.86 -4.63
CA HIS A 89 5.58 5.47 -5.34
C HIS A 89 5.73 6.04 -6.74
N SER A 90 6.98 6.07 -7.18
CA SER A 90 7.34 6.26 -8.58
C SER A 90 8.51 5.35 -8.95
N ILE A 91 8.50 4.90 -10.20
CA ILE A 91 9.53 4.04 -10.78
C ILE A 91 9.89 4.57 -12.16
N TYR A 92 11.20 4.72 -12.40
CA TYR A 92 11.75 5.21 -13.65
C TYR A 92 12.79 4.23 -14.15
N SER A 93 12.70 3.85 -15.41
CA SER A 93 13.67 3.02 -16.10
C SER A 93 14.61 3.86 -16.96
N SER A 94 15.85 3.41 -17.13
CA SER A 94 16.82 4.02 -18.04
C SER A 94 16.39 4.03 -19.52
N ASN A 95 15.44 3.20 -19.91
CA ASN A 95 14.86 3.21 -21.26
C ASN A 95 13.80 4.29 -21.48
N GLY A 96 13.53 5.12 -20.46
CA GLY A 96 12.53 6.20 -20.52
C GLY A 96 11.12 5.77 -20.11
N SER A 97 10.85 4.47 -19.91
CA SER A 97 9.58 4.03 -19.34
C SER A 97 9.47 4.51 -17.88
N SER A 98 8.29 5.01 -17.53
CA SER A 98 8.05 5.52 -16.18
C SER A 98 6.64 5.22 -15.70
N HIS A 99 6.50 5.11 -14.38
CA HIS A 99 5.21 5.23 -13.72
C HIS A 99 5.36 6.24 -12.60
N LYS A 100 4.71 7.40 -12.78
CA LYS A 100 4.79 8.53 -11.87
C LYS A 100 3.55 8.54 -10.98
N ASN A 101 3.78 8.58 -9.67
CA ASN A 101 2.81 8.88 -8.62
C ASN A 101 1.56 7.99 -8.67
N ASP A 102 1.66 6.82 -8.03
CA ASP A 102 0.52 5.93 -7.84
C ASP A 102 0.36 5.59 -6.35
N ASN A 103 -0.88 5.39 -5.95
CA ASN A 103 -1.28 5.12 -4.57
C ASN A 103 -1.97 3.77 -4.57
N ASN A 104 -1.23 2.68 -4.27
CA ASN A 104 -1.83 1.36 -4.14
C ASN A 104 -1.31 0.66 -2.87
N TYR A 105 -2.19 -0.12 -2.25
CA TYR A 105 -1.85 -1.03 -1.15
C TYR A 105 -0.67 -1.91 -1.51
N GLN A 106 -0.69 -2.46 -2.73
CA GLN A 106 0.37 -3.31 -3.25
C GLN A 106 0.48 -3.12 -4.77
N CYS A 107 1.70 -2.92 -5.26
CA CYS A 107 1.98 -2.82 -6.68
C CYS A 107 3.31 -3.52 -7.00
N ILE A 108 3.27 -4.52 -7.88
CA ILE A 108 4.47 -5.28 -8.28
C ILE A 108 4.80 -4.95 -9.74
N TYR A 109 6.06 -4.60 -9.98
CA TYR A 109 6.63 -4.39 -11.30
C TYR A 109 7.68 -5.45 -11.59
N PRO A 110 7.63 -6.12 -12.75
CA PRO A 110 8.74 -6.90 -13.24
C PRO A 110 9.89 -5.97 -13.62
N ILE A 111 11.11 -6.44 -13.38
CA ILE A 111 12.34 -5.69 -13.60
C ILE A 111 13.19 -6.45 -14.61
N GLU A 112 13.67 -5.71 -15.62
CA GLU A 112 14.44 -6.28 -16.72
C GLU A 112 15.94 -6.19 -16.44
N SER A 113 16.65 -7.25 -16.83
CA SER A 113 18.10 -7.28 -16.81
C SER A 113 18.68 -6.28 -17.81
N GLY A 114 19.83 -5.68 -17.49
CA GLY A 114 20.51 -4.71 -18.36
C GLY A 114 19.99 -3.27 -18.30
N LEU A 115 18.86 -3.00 -17.65
CA LEU A 115 18.36 -1.63 -17.39
C LEU A 115 18.76 -1.16 -15.98
N SER A 116 18.75 0.17 -15.77
CA SER A 116 18.80 0.74 -14.43
C SER A 116 17.46 1.36 -14.07
N TYR A 117 17.14 1.33 -12.77
CA TYR A 117 15.88 1.84 -12.25
C TYR A 117 16.10 2.80 -11.11
N THR A 118 15.35 3.89 -11.09
CA THR A 118 15.21 4.78 -9.92
C THR A 118 13.85 4.53 -9.29
N LEU A 119 13.87 4.14 -8.02
CA LEU A 119 12.71 3.75 -7.23
C LEU A 119 12.55 4.74 -6.09
N LYS A 120 11.36 5.32 -5.96
CA LYS A 120 11.04 6.23 -4.86
C LYS A 120 9.75 5.77 -4.19
N ALA A 121 9.79 5.64 -2.86
CA ALA A 121 8.61 5.39 -2.04
C ALA A 121 8.53 6.37 -0.87
N ASN A 122 7.38 6.99 -0.71
CA ASN A 122 7.06 7.84 0.43
C ASN A 122 5.92 7.23 1.25
N LYS A 123 5.81 7.64 2.52
CA LYS A 123 4.61 7.37 3.31
C LYS A 123 3.42 8.02 2.62
N ILE A 124 2.29 7.31 2.57
CA ILE A 124 1.03 7.86 2.08
C ILE A 124 0.63 9.03 2.98
N ILE A 125 0.32 10.16 2.36
CA ILE A 125 -0.24 11.35 3.00
C ILE A 125 -1.56 11.74 2.33
N GLN A 126 -2.32 12.59 3.00
CA GLN A 126 -3.43 13.32 2.37
C GLN A 126 -2.85 14.55 1.67
N HIS A 127 -3.39 14.97 0.53
CA HIS A 127 -2.93 16.19 -0.17
C HIS A 127 -3.80 17.42 0.14
N ALA A 128 -4.28 17.52 1.37
CA ALA A 128 -5.07 18.68 1.78
C ALA A 128 -4.18 19.93 1.96
N ILE A 129 -4.72 21.09 1.59
CA ILE A 129 -4.02 22.39 1.72
C ILE A 129 -4.25 23.05 3.09
N SER A 130 -5.25 22.60 3.84
CA SER A 130 -5.57 23.05 5.19
C SER A 130 -6.36 21.99 5.96
N LEU A 131 -6.51 22.18 7.29
CA LEU A 131 -7.36 21.29 8.11
C LEU A 131 -8.84 21.35 7.70
N GLU A 132 -9.34 22.53 7.33
CA GLU A 132 -10.71 22.71 6.86
C GLU A 132 -10.92 21.99 5.52
N ASP A 133 -9.94 22.07 4.61
CA ASP A 133 -9.94 21.34 3.35
C ASP A 133 -9.95 19.82 3.58
N LEU A 134 -9.12 19.31 4.50
CA LEU A 134 -9.10 17.90 4.89
C LEU A 134 -10.47 17.42 5.40
N ILE A 135 -11.11 18.23 6.26
CA ILE A 135 -12.43 17.94 6.80
C ILE A 135 -13.48 17.88 5.68
N ASN A 136 -13.54 18.92 4.84
CA ASN A 136 -14.52 19.03 3.77
C ASN A 136 -14.40 17.88 2.76
N ARG A 137 -13.18 17.54 2.35
CA ARG A 137 -12.90 16.39 1.48
C ARG A 137 -13.32 15.08 2.12
N SER A 138 -13.05 14.91 3.42
CA SER A 138 -13.44 13.70 4.16
C SER A 138 -14.95 13.55 4.28
N GLU A 139 -15.69 14.64 4.51
CA GLU A 139 -17.17 14.63 4.54
C GLU A 139 -17.73 14.24 3.18
N LYS A 140 -17.30 14.92 2.12
CA LYS A 140 -17.72 14.61 0.74
C LYS A 140 -17.38 13.18 0.33
N ALA A 141 -16.22 12.68 0.72
CA ALA A 141 -15.81 11.30 0.47
C ALA A 141 -16.73 10.29 1.17
N MET A 142 -17.13 10.56 2.42
CA MET A 142 -18.03 9.68 3.18
C MET A 142 -19.46 9.64 2.64
N GLU A 143 -19.89 10.72 1.98
CA GLU A 143 -21.20 10.86 1.33
C GLU A 143 -21.20 10.44 -0.15
N SER A 144 -20.04 10.06 -0.67
CA SER A 144 -19.85 9.75 -2.09
C SER A 144 -20.55 8.46 -2.53
N ASP A 145 -20.86 8.37 -3.83
CA ASP A 145 -21.44 7.18 -4.45
C ASP A 145 -20.52 5.96 -4.29
N GLU A 146 -19.20 6.18 -4.30
CA GLU A 146 -18.17 5.16 -4.08
C GLU A 146 -18.36 4.45 -2.73
N ILE A 147 -18.51 5.21 -1.63
CA ILE A 147 -18.77 4.64 -0.29
C ILE A 147 -20.18 4.07 -0.18
N ILE A 148 -21.19 4.72 -0.78
CA ILE A 148 -22.57 4.21 -0.78
C ILE A 148 -22.63 2.85 -1.46
N ASN A 149 -21.98 2.68 -2.62
CA ASN A 149 -21.99 1.42 -3.37
C ASN A 149 -21.21 0.32 -2.67
N LEU A 150 -20.07 0.64 -2.05
CA LEU A 150 -19.33 -0.30 -1.20
C LEU A 150 -20.19 -0.81 -0.04
N VAL A 151 -20.90 0.08 0.64
CA VAL A 151 -21.77 -0.26 1.77
C VAL A 151 -22.94 -1.13 1.32
N LYS A 152 -23.58 -0.77 0.21
CA LYS A 152 -24.65 -1.59 -0.39
C LYS A 152 -24.15 -3.00 -0.73
N GLU A 153 -22.91 -3.14 -1.21
CA GLU A 153 -22.33 -4.46 -1.48
C GLU A 153 -22.13 -5.26 -0.20
N LEU A 154 -21.59 -4.66 0.87
CA LEU A 154 -21.44 -5.32 2.17
C LEU A 154 -22.80 -5.77 2.74
N GLU A 155 -23.81 -4.92 2.64
CA GLU A 155 -25.16 -5.20 3.14
C GLU A 155 -25.84 -6.39 2.44
N LYS A 156 -25.50 -6.68 1.16
CA LYS A 156 -25.98 -7.90 0.46
C LYS A 156 -25.57 -9.19 1.17
N TYR A 157 -24.46 -9.17 1.91
CA TYR A 157 -23.96 -10.31 2.69
C TYR A 157 -24.43 -10.27 4.15
N LEU A 158 -25.44 -9.45 4.47
CA LEU A 158 -25.97 -9.27 5.83
C LEU A 158 -24.90 -8.81 6.84
N ILE A 159 -23.96 -8.00 6.34
CA ILE A 159 -22.91 -7.36 7.14
C ILE A 159 -23.40 -5.98 7.55
N ILE A 160 -23.28 -5.66 8.85
CA ILE A 160 -23.75 -4.38 9.39
C ILE A 160 -22.64 -3.35 9.26
N VAL A 161 -22.95 -2.20 8.66
CA VAL A 161 -22.03 -1.06 8.60
C VAL A 161 -22.53 0.07 9.50
N ALA A 162 -21.81 0.31 10.60
CA ALA A 162 -22.05 1.43 11.50
C ALA A 162 -21.30 2.67 11.00
N LYS A 163 -22.04 3.61 10.40
CA LYS A 163 -21.53 4.94 10.04
C LYS A 163 -21.73 5.91 11.21
N PRO A 164 -20.69 6.57 11.71
CA PRO A 164 -20.87 7.68 12.65
C PRO A 164 -21.67 8.79 11.96
N SER A 165 -22.60 9.42 12.70
CA SER A 165 -23.53 10.43 12.16
C SER A 165 -22.85 11.73 11.72
N LYS A 166 -21.60 11.94 12.16
CA LYS A 166 -20.72 13.03 11.74
C LYS A 166 -19.29 12.51 11.65
N ILE A 167 -18.47 13.18 10.85
CA ILE A 167 -17.02 13.05 10.94
C ILE A 167 -16.53 13.37 12.36
N LYS A 168 -15.30 12.98 12.68
CA LYS A 168 -14.73 13.15 14.01
C LYS A 168 -14.85 14.60 14.52
N ASP A 169 -15.22 14.76 15.79
CA ASP A 169 -15.30 16.06 16.47
C ASP A 169 -14.02 16.89 16.24
N ILE A 170 -14.18 18.16 15.84
CA ILE A 170 -13.09 19.04 15.40
C ILE A 170 -12.06 19.27 16.52
N LYS A 171 -12.50 19.42 17.78
CA LYS A 171 -11.58 19.63 18.91
C LYS A 171 -10.73 18.38 19.11
N ARG A 172 -11.36 17.22 19.13
CA ARG A 172 -10.67 15.93 19.27
C ARG A 172 -9.73 15.65 18.09
N LEU A 173 -10.13 15.99 16.87
CA LEU A 173 -9.27 15.87 15.69
C LEU A 173 -8.05 16.78 15.80
N SER A 174 -8.23 18.03 16.24
CA SER A 174 -7.14 18.99 16.40
C SER A 174 -6.13 18.55 17.47
N GLU A 175 -6.61 18.05 18.61
CA GLU A 175 -5.77 17.44 19.64
C GLU A 175 -4.98 16.26 19.07
N LYS A 176 -5.66 15.36 18.36
CA LYS A 176 -5.02 14.20 17.74
C LYS A 176 -3.93 14.61 16.75
N ILE A 177 -4.19 15.61 15.90
CA ILE A 177 -3.19 16.13 14.96
C ILE A 177 -1.97 16.67 15.69
N LYS A 178 -2.19 17.41 16.77
CA LYS A 178 -1.10 17.97 17.58
C LYS A 178 -0.24 16.89 18.24
N TYR A 179 -0.86 15.89 18.87
CA TYR A 179 -0.16 14.91 19.70
C TYR A 179 0.28 13.66 18.94
N ASP A 180 -0.55 13.11 18.06
CA ASP A 180 -0.27 11.85 17.35
C ASP A 180 0.46 12.07 16.02
N TYR A 181 0.32 13.27 15.43
CA TYR A 181 0.81 13.56 14.08
C TYR A 181 1.79 14.75 14.02
N GLU A 182 2.28 15.22 15.17
CA GLU A 182 3.27 16.31 15.28
C GLU A 182 2.79 17.61 14.58
N GLY A 183 1.49 17.86 14.60
CA GLY A 183 0.86 18.99 13.93
C GLY A 183 0.61 18.81 12.42
N ASN A 184 1.03 17.68 11.83
CA ASN A 184 0.83 17.42 10.40
C ASN A 184 -0.54 16.76 10.15
N PHE A 185 -1.52 17.57 9.75
CA PHE A 185 -2.88 17.10 9.45
C PHE A 185 -2.94 16.13 8.25
N ASN A 186 -1.98 16.19 7.33
CA ASN A 186 -1.93 15.28 6.18
C ASN A 186 -1.58 13.83 6.55
N LYS A 187 -1.22 13.56 7.80
CA LYS A 187 -1.06 12.19 8.33
C LYS A 187 -2.35 11.64 8.96
N ALA A 188 -3.41 12.44 9.07
CA ALA A 188 -4.66 12.05 9.72
C ALA A 188 -5.62 11.36 8.73
N PHE A 189 -5.65 10.03 8.77
CA PHE A 189 -6.49 9.21 7.90
C PHE A 189 -7.84 8.78 8.52
N ASP A 190 -8.04 9.02 9.81
CA ASP A 190 -9.25 8.59 10.52
C ASP A 190 -10.22 9.76 10.79
N VAL A 191 -10.32 10.67 9.83
CA VAL A 191 -11.28 11.80 9.82
C VAL A 191 -12.67 11.30 9.41
N GLY A 192 -12.77 10.75 8.19
CA GLY A 192 -13.89 9.93 7.74
C GLY A 192 -13.64 8.47 8.11
N ARG A 193 -14.61 7.82 8.76
CA ARG A 193 -14.51 6.41 9.15
C ARG A 193 -15.89 5.78 9.25
N PHE A 194 -15.96 4.48 9.08
CA PHE A 194 -17.11 3.65 9.43
C PHE A 194 -16.61 2.35 10.05
N THR A 195 -17.46 1.67 10.80
CA THR A 195 -17.13 0.39 11.44
C THR A 195 -17.97 -0.71 10.81
N ILE A 196 -17.31 -1.77 10.35
CA ILE A 196 -17.99 -2.97 9.86
C ILE A 196 -18.09 -3.95 11.03
N LEU A 197 -19.31 -4.35 11.37
CA LEU A 197 -19.58 -5.29 12.45
C LEU A 197 -19.86 -6.67 11.85
N CYS A 198 -19.01 -7.63 12.20
CA CYS A 198 -19.12 -9.03 11.79
C CYS A 198 -19.35 -9.89 13.03
N ASP A 199 -20.41 -10.71 13.01
CA ASP A 199 -20.78 -11.61 14.11
C ASP A 199 -20.04 -12.96 14.06
N ASN A 200 -19.37 -13.26 12.95
CA ASN A 200 -18.60 -14.48 12.75
C ASN A 200 -17.42 -14.27 11.79
N GLU A 201 -16.51 -15.25 11.76
CA GLU A 201 -15.30 -15.22 10.95
C GLU A 201 -15.59 -15.20 9.45
N THR A 202 -16.62 -15.92 8.99
CA THR A 202 -17.00 -15.94 7.56
C THR A 202 -17.37 -14.54 7.09
N LYS A 203 -18.22 -13.82 7.83
CA LYS A 203 -18.58 -12.43 7.50
C LYS A 203 -17.38 -11.50 7.53
N LEU A 204 -16.46 -11.68 8.48
CA LEU A 204 -15.21 -10.91 8.54
C LEU A 204 -14.38 -11.14 7.27
N ARG A 205 -14.17 -12.40 6.87
CA ARG A 205 -13.42 -12.75 5.65
C ARG A 205 -14.10 -12.16 4.40
N THR A 206 -15.41 -12.30 4.29
CA THR A 206 -16.20 -11.72 3.19
C THR A 206 -16.08 -10.20 3.16
N ALA A 207 -16.18 -9.52 4.31
CA ALA A 207 -16.00 -8.07 4.38
C ALA A 207 -14.62 -7.65 3.86
N VAL A 208 -13.56 -8.34 4.30
CA VAL A 208 -12.19 -8.07 3.85
C VAL A 208 -12.05 -8.31 2.35
N GLU A 209 -12.63 -9.37 1.79
CA GLU A 209 -12.59 -9.64 0.35
C GLU A 209 -13.33 -8.58 -0.48
N VAL A 210 -14.48 -8.10 -0.01
CA VAL A 210 -15.22 -6.99 -0.64
C VAL A 210 -14.38 -5.71 -0.59
N MET A 211 -13.80 -5.40 0.56
CA MET A 211 -12.93 -4.23 0.75
C MET A 211 -11.66 -4.30 -0.11
N LYS A 212 -11.13 -5.51 -0.38
CA LYS A 212 -9.97 -5.70 -1.27
C LYS A 212 -10.29 -5.49 -2.74
N LYS A 213 -11.56 -5.63 -3.13
CA LYS A 213 -12.09 -5.33 -4.47
C LYS A 213 -12.58 -3.88 -4.56
N ALA A 214 -11.86 -2.97 -3.87
CA ALA A 214 -12.16 -1.54 -3.78
C ALA A 214 -12.22 -0.86 -5.16
N ASP A 215 -11.39 -1.34 -6.09
CA ASP A 215 -11.29 -0.86 -7.47
C ASP A 215 -12.63 -0.88 -8.20
N LYS A 216 -13.49 -1.87 -7.93
CA LYS A 216 -14.86 -1.97 -8.46
C LYS A 216 -15.75 -0.79 -8.10
N PHE A 217 -15.41 -0.07 -7.04
CA PHE A 217 -16.13 1.10 -6.54
C PHE A 217 -15.38 2.40 -6.81
N ASN A 218 -14.34 2.39 -7.66
CA ASN A 218 -13.41 3.51 -7.86
C ASN A 218 -12.67 3.93 -6.57
N LEU A 219 -12.46 2.98 -5.67
CA LEU A 219 -11.71 3.14 -4.42
C LEU A 219 -10.35 2.44 -4.58
N ILE A 220 -9.35 2.91 -3.84
CA ILE A 220 -8.07 2.23 -3.74
C ILE A 220 -7.85 1.83 -2.29
N VAL A 221 -7.48 0.57 -2.07
CA VAL A 221 -6.93 0.17 -0.77
C VAL A 221 -5.56 0.82 -0.65
N SER A 222 -5.35 1.61 0.40
CA SER A 222 -4.07 2.28 0.68
C SER A 222 -3.31 1.63 1.83
N GLU A 223 -4.01 0.95 2.73
CA GLU A 223 -3.42 0.19 3.83
C GLU A 223 -4.35 -0.97 4.22
N ASP A 224 -3.81 -2.15 4.47
CA ASP A 224 -4.52 -3.29 5.06
C ASP A 224 -3.64 -3.88 6.18
N LYS A 225 -4.18 -3.88 7.40
CA LYS A 225 -3.53 -4.40 8.61
C LYS A 225 -4.50 -5.26 9.42
N ASN A 226 -4.15 -6.54 9.56
CA ASN A 226 -4.83 -7.49 10.42
C ASN A 226 -4.21 -7.50 11.83
N TYR A 227 -5.04 -7.24 12.87
CA TYR A 227 -4.65 -7.28 14.28
C TYR A 227 -5.38 -8.38 15.07
N PHE A 228 -6.13 -9.29 14.43
CA PHE A 228 -6.88 -10.33 15.14
C PHE A 228 -5.97 -11.32 15.88
N GLU A 229 -4.87 -11.73 15.25
CA GLU A 229 -3.91 -12.67 15.82
C GLU A 229 -2.78 -11.97 16.59
N LYS A 230 -2.77 -10.64 16.64
CA LYS A 230 -1.75 -9.87 17.36
C LYS A 230 -2.16 -9.73 18.82
N GLN A 231 -1.23 -10.06 19.72
CA GLN A 231 -1.43 -9.83 21.15
C GLN A 231 -1.43 -8.31 21.41
N SER A 232 -2.61 -7.71 21.56
CA SER A 232 -2.75 -6.30 21.92
C SER A 232 -2.84 -6.15 23.44
N ILE A 233 -2.28 -5.07 23.99
CA ILE A 233 -2.31 -4.77 25.43
C ILE A 233 -3.76 -4.64 25.93
N THR A 234 -4.68 -4.20 25.07
CA THR A 234 -6.10 -3.99 25.38
C THR A 234 -6.99 -5.18 25.04
N HIS A 235 -6.43 -6.30 24.56
CA HIS A 235 -7.15 -7.46 24.03
C HIS A 235 -8.10 -7.15 22.85
N TYR A 236 -8.07 -5.92 22.32
CA TYR A 236 -8.89 -5.53 21.19
C TYR A 236 -8.36 -6.18 19.91
N ARG A 237 -9.25 -6.84 19.18
CA ARG A 237 -8.98 -7.56 17.93
C ARG A 237 -9.79 -6.92 16.80
N PHE A 238 -9.11 -6.52 15.75
CA PHE A 238 -9.73 -5.81 14.64
C PHE A 238 -8.91 -5.93 13.37
N HIS A 239 -9.54 -5.63 12.25
CA HIS A 239 -8.90 -5.51 10.95
C HIS A 239 -9.06 -4.06 10.50
N ASN A 240 -7.95 -3.38 10.23
CA ASN A 240 -7.96 -2.00 9.78
C ASN A 240 -7.62 -1.94 8.30
N ILE A 241 -8.52 -1.38 7.50
CA ILE A 241 -8.31 -1.12 6.07
C ILE A 241 -8.50 0.37 5.85
N LYS A 242 -7.49 1.02 5.28
CA LYS A 242 -7.61 2.40 4.79
C LYS A 242 -7.97 2.35 3.31
N LEU A 243 -9.00 3.11 2.98
CA LEU A 243 -9.46 3.32 1.63
C LEU A 243 -9.15 4.75 1.23
N TYR A 244 -8.86 4.93 -0.04
CA TYR A 244 -8.55 6.19 -0.67
C TYR A 244 -9.48 6.38 -1.87
N ILE A 245 -10.03 7.59 -2.00
CA ILE A 245 -10.93 7.93 -3.10
C ILE A 245 -10.20 8.96 -3.98
N PRO A 246 -9.66 8.56 -5.15
CA PRO A 246 -8.83 9.45 -5.97
C PRO A 246 -9.52 10.77 -6.37
N LYS A 247 -10.85 10.77 -6.44
CA LYS A 247 -11.69 11.93 -6.78
C LYS A 247 -11.59 13.09 -5.79
N TYR A 248 -11.24 12.82 -4.53
CA TYR A 248 -11.26 13.81 -3.45
C TYR A 248 -9.86 14.17 -2.90
N ASP A 249 -8.80 13.63 -3.50
CA ASP A 249 -7.42 13.98 -3.17
C ASP A 249 -6.91 15.22 -3.91
#